data_AF-A0A7N4PU72-F1
#
_entry.id   AF-A0A7N4PU72-F1
#
_cell.length_a   1.000
_cell.length_b   1.000
_cell.length_c   1.000
_cell.angle_alpha   90.00
_cell.angle_beta   90.00
_cell.angle_gamma   90.00
#
_symmetry.space_group_name_H-M   'P 1'
#
loop_
_entity.id
_entity.type
_entity.pdbx_description
1 polymer ?
#
loop_
_entity_poly.entity_id
_entity_poly.type
_entity_poly.pdbx_seq_one_letter_code
_entity_poly.pdbx_strand_id
1 'polypeptide(L)'
;MREYAKEKGRYCEGSKLLNKYKGSMTSEKMMEILRDKESGINMEGEFQTTSSMVSILPTDPTLPCIHFFTGTPDPERSVFKPFIFVPNITELLDTSSPTFGQEDPVKKKPRFQNKPDRRHPLYRKHEEAVEMIISNKERGRKMLEEMKILEKEMLKEMESVLQNKNLDVNRAASLFSQYVNNEMKIYESNISSF
;
A
#
# COMPACT_ATOMS: atom_id res chain seq x y z
N MET A 1 32.87 -17.35 -21.49
CA MET A 1 32.45 -18.02 -20.25
C MET A 1 32.49 -17.00 -19.13
N ARG A 2 31.37 -16.29 -18.92
CA ARG A 2 31.03 -15.58 -17.68
C ARG A 2 29.55 -15.85 -17.48
N GLU A 3 29.24 -16.32 -16.28
CA GLU A 3 28.07 -17.09 -15.95
C GLU A 3 26.76 -16.39 -16.32
N TYR A 4 25.93 -17.14 -17.05
CA TYR A 4 24.49 -17.13 -16.86
C TYR A 4 24.20 -17.48 -15.38
N ALA A 5 24.34 -16.51 -14.48
CA ALA A 5 23.69 -16.55 -13.19
C ALA A 5 22.19 -16.51 -13.51
N LYS A 6 21.63 -17.71 -13.70
CA LYS A 6 20.20 -17.96 -13.81
C LYS A 6 19.50 -17.08 -12.78
N GLU A 7 18.79 -16.09 -13.30
CA GLU A 7 17.55 -15.56 -12.74
C GLU A 7 16.86 -16.71 -12.01
N LYS A 8 17.03 -16.80 -10.69
CA LYS A 8 16.13 -17.61 -9.89
C LYS A 8 14.83 -16.81 -9.95
N GLY A 9 13.97 -17.17 -10.90
CA GLY A 9 12.77 -16.39 -11.19
C GLY A 9 11.96 -16.15 -9.93
N ARG A 10 11.19 -15.06 -9.91
CA ARG A 10 10.35 -14.61 -8.77
C ARG A 10 9.63 -15.74 -8.03
N TYR A 11 9.16 -16.75 -8.75
CA TYR A 11 8.58 -17.97 -8.18
C TYR A 11 9.50 -18.69 -7.18
N CYS A 12 10.76 -18.93 -7.55
CA CYS A 12 11.73 -19.63 -6.72
C CYS A 12 12.09 -18.82 -5.47
N GLU A 13 12.33 -17.52 -5.61
CA GLU A 13 12.63 -16.67 -4.45
C GLU A 13 11.42 -16.51 -3.53
N GLY A 14 10.23 -16.30 -4.10
CA GLY A 14 8.98 -16.31 -3.33
C GLY A 14 8.78 -17.60 -2.55
N SER A 15 9.03 -18.77 -3.17
CA SER A 15 8.97 -20.07 -2.48
C SER A 15 9.96 -20.15 -1.31
N LYS A 16 11.19 -19.65 -1.46
CA LYS A 16 12.16 -19.63 -0.34
C LYS A 16 11.70 -18.71 0.79
N LEU A 17 11.23 -17.50 0.46
CA LEU A 17 10.76 -16.52 1.42
C LEU A 17 9.54 -17.05 2.20
N LEU A 18 8.59 -17.69 1.51
CA LEU A 18 7.44 -18.34 2.17
C LEU A 18 7.89 -19.49 3.08
N ASN A 19 8.83 -20.33 2.61
CA ASN A 19 9.36 -21.44 3.41
C ASN A 19 10.13 -20.96 4.65
N LYS A 20 10.84 -19.82 4.58
CA LYS A 20 11.51 -19.20 5.73
C LYS A 20 10.56 -18.95 6.90
N TYR A 21 9.29 -18.62 6.61
CA TYR A 21 8.28 -18.30 7.62
C TYR A 21 7.21 -19.40 7.78
N LYS A 22 7.46 -20.61 7.26
CA LYS A 22 6.52 -21.73 7.39
C LYS A 22 6.20 -22.01 8.86
N GLY A 23 4.90 -22.10 9.18
CA GLY A 23 4.42 -22.34 10.54
C GLY A 23 4.46 -21.13 11.48
N SER A 24 4.99 -19.98 11.03
CA SER A 24 5.00 -18.73 11.82
C SER A 24 4.61 -17.51 10.98
N MET A 25 3.91 -17.73 9.86
CA MET A 25 3.50 -16.68 8.94
C MET A 25 2.53 -15.71 9.63
N THR A 26 2.78 -14.41 9.48
CA THR A 26 1.90 -13.32 9.92
C THR A 26 1.65 -12.38 8.76
N SER A 27 0.67 -11.48 8.89
CA SER A 27 0.45 -10.40 7.91
C SER A 27 1.69 -9.52 7.77
N GLU A 28 2.34 -9.17 8.88
CA GLU A 28 3.59 -8.38 8.89
C GLU A 28 4.70 -9.06 8.07
N LYS A 29 4.95 -10.36 8.31
CA LYS A 29 5.94 -11.13 7.55
C LYS A 29 5.59 -11.21 6.06
N MET A 30 4.32 -11.34 5.71
CA MET A 30 3.91 -11.28 4.31
C MET A 30 4.16 -9.89 3.70
N MET A 31 3.90 -8.81 4.44
CA MET A 31 4.23 -7.45 4.00
C MET A 31 5.74 -7.28 3.80
N GLU A 32 6.59 -7.88 4.63
CA GLU A 32 8.05 -7.92 4.44
C GLU A 32 8.42 -8.63 3.14
N ILE A 33 7.84 -9.81 2.87
CA ILE A 33 8.06 -10.55 1.61
C ILE A 33 7.69 -9.69 0.40
N LEU A 34 6.54 -9.00 0.45
CA LEU A 34 6.08 -8.16 -0.66
C LEU A 34 6.96 -6.92 -0.88
N ARG A 35 7.73 -6.50 0.13
CA ARG A 35 8.70 -5.39 0.03
C ARG A 35 10.06 -5.82 -0.49
N ASP A 36 10.34 -7.13 -0.54
CA ASP A 36 11.66 -7.67 -0.86
C ASP A 36 12.04 -7.41 -2.34
N LYS A 37 12.94 -6.45 -2.55
CA LYS A 37 13.45 -6.07 -3.87
C LYS A 37 14.52 -7.02 -4.39
N GLU A 38 15.37 -7.55 -3.51
CA GLU A 38 16.48 -8.45 -3.89
C GLU A 38 15.98 -9.75 -4.52
N SER A 39 14.85 -10.27 -4.06
CA SER A 39 14.16 -11.44 -4.63
C SER A 39 13.41 -11.16 -5.94
N GLY A 40 13.27 -9.89 -6.32
CA GLY A 40 12.44 -9.46 -7.45
C GLY A 40 10.95 -9.63 -7.22
N ILE A 41 10.49 -9.83 -5.98
CA ILE A 41 9.06 -9.82 -5.61
C ILE A 41 8.52 -8.39 -5.70
N ASN A 42 9.21 -7.45 -5.05
CA ASN A 42 8.99 -6.04 -5.27
C ASN A 42 9.74 -5.59 -6.53
N MET A 43 9.02 -5.36 -7.62
CA MET A 43 9.62 -4.97 -8.89
C MET A 43 9.98 -3.47 -8.89
N GLU A 44 11.19 -3.15 -9.33
CA GLU A 44 11.69 -1.79 -9.57
C GLU A 44 12.41 -1.76 -10.94
N GLY A 45 12.26 -0.66 -11.70
CA GLY A 45 12.81 -0.52 -13.06
C GLY A 45 11.73 -0.32 -14.13
N GLU A 46 11.88 -0.97 -15.29
CA GLU A 46 10.94 -0.86 -16.42
C GLU A 46 9.50 -1.29 -16.03
N PHE A 47 9.41 -2.28 -15.15
CA PHE A 47 8.16 -2.69 -14.52
C PHE A 47 8.25 -2.44 -13.02
N GLN A 48 7.29 -1.69 -12.49
CA GLN A 48 7.20 -1.39 -11.07
C GLN A 48 5.99 -2.10 -10.46
N THR A 49 6.13 -2.61 -9.24
CA THR A 49 4.97 -3.06 -8.46
C THR A 49 4.05 -1.87 -8.24
N THR A 50 2.86 -1.89 -8.84
CA THR A 50 1.92 -0.74 -8.83
C THR A 50 1.04 -0.68 -7.59
N SER A 51 0.86 -1.81 -6.90
CA SER A 51 0.24 -1.91 -5.59
C SER A 51 0.54 -3.28 -4.97
N SER A 52 0.29 -3.43 -3.67
CA SER A 52 0.41 -4.70 -2.95
C SER A 52 -0.76 -4.89 -1.99
N MET A 53 -1.08 -6.16 -1.73
CA MET A 53 -2.19 -6.55 -0.87
C MET A 53 -1.80 -7.73 0.02
N VAL A 54 -2.23 -7.69 1.28
CA VAL A 54 -2.20 -8.83 2.22
C VAL A 54 -3.61 -9.00 2.77
N SER A 55 -4.06 -10.23 3.06
CA SER A 55 -5.37 -10.44 3.66
C SER A 55 -5.32 -11.51 4.74
N ILE A 56 -6.10 -11.29 5.78
CA ILE A 56 -6.38 -12.27 6.83
C ILE A 56 -7.80 -12.74 6.62
N LEU A 57 -7.96 -14.05 6.41
CA LEU A 57 -9.24 -14.72 6.20
C LEU A 57 -9.44 -15.72 7.35
N PRO A 58 -10.08 -15.31 8.47
CA PRO A 58 -10.33 -16.21 9.57
C PRO A 58 -11.24 -17.38 9.16
N THR A 59 -10.99 -18.55 9.74
CA THR A 59 -11.90 -19.71 9.60
C THR A 59 -13.11 -19.60 10.52
N ASP A 60 -12.99 -18.85 11.62
CA ASP A 60 -14.10 -18.50 12.49
C ASP A 60 -14.97 -17.42 11.80
N PRO A 61 -16.22 -17.75 11.41
CA PRO A 61 -17.09 -16.83 10.68
C PRO A 61 -17.57 -15.64 11.53
N THR A 62 -17.31 -15.65 12.85
CA THR A 62 -17.62 -14.50 13.72
C THR A 62 -16.55 -13.41 13.66
N LEU A 63 -15.39 -13.69 13.04
CA LEU A 63 -14.31 -12.73 12.88
C LEU A 63 -14.36 -12.06 11.50
N PRO A 64 -14.04 -10.76 11.40
CA PRO A 64 -13.99 -10.08 10.12
C PRO A 64 -12.79 -10.53 9.29
N CYS A 65 -12.95 -10.53 7.97
CA CYS A 65 -11.81 -10.54 7.06
C CYS A 65 -11.16 -9.16 7.07
N ILE A 66 -9.82 -9.13 7.15
CA ILE A 66 -9.04 -7.88 7.16
C ILE A 66 -8.17 -7.86 5.92
N HIS A 67 -8.33 -6.82 5.10
CA HIS A 67 -7.59 -6.63 3.86
C HIS A 67 -6.67 -5.43 4.01
N PHE A 68 -5.40 -5.59 3.67
CA PHE A 68 -4.42 -4.53 3.70
C PHE A 68 -4.05 -4.17 2.27
N PHE A 69 -4.17 -2.90 1.89
CA PHE A 69 -3.81 -2.43 0.56
C PHE A 69 -2.79 -1.30 0.66
N THR A 70 -1.81 -1.25 -0.24
CA THR A 70 -0.95 -0.07 -0.35
C THR A 70 -1.65 1.08 -1.05
N GLY A 71 -2.46 0.82 -2.09
CA GLY A 71 -3.08 1.89 -2.89
C GLY A 71 -2.09 2.79 -3.65
N THR A 72 -0.78 2.49 -3.58
CA THR A 72 0.33 3.18 -4.23
C THR A 72 1.40 2.17 -4.65
N PRO A 73 2.25 2.52 -5.64
CA PRO A 73 3.35 1.68 -6.09
C PRO A 73 4.45 1.49 -5.03
N ASP A 74 5.36 0.55 -5.31
CA ASP A 74 6.51 0.21 -4.45
C ASP A 74 6.10 0.04 -2.97
N PRO A 75 5.69 -1.17 -2.55
CA PRO A 75 5.32 -1.41 -1.16
C PRO A 75 6.38 -0.91 -0.20
N GLU A 76 7.69 -0.95 -0.51
CA GLU A 76 8.76 -0.43 0.37
C GLU A 76 8.55 1.05 0.75
N ARG A 77 7.99 1.85 -0.16
CA ARG A 77 7.74 3.30 -0.02
C ARG A 77 6.27 3.65 0.24
N SER A 78 5.46 2.64 0.60
CA SER A 78 4.03 2.78 0.86
C SER A 78 3.66 2.22 2.24
N VAL A 79 2.47 2.56 2.72
CA VAL A 79 1.82 2.03 3.93
C VAL A 79 0.71 1.07 3.52
N PHE A 80 0.72 -0.14 4.09
CA PHE A 80 -0.42 -1.06 4.03
C PHE A 80 -1.57 -0.53 4.90
N LYS A 81 -2.70 -0.11 4.31
CA LYS A 81 -3.88 0.38 5.05
C LYS A 81 -4.92 -0.73 5.23
N PRO A 82 -5.52 -0.87 6.42
CA PRO A 82 -6.53 -1.87 6.68
C PRO A 82 -7.87 -1.45 6.08
N PHE A 83 -8.58 -2.42 5.55
CA PHE A 83 -9.92 -2.31 5.01
C PHE A 83 -10.71 -3.54 5.44
N ILE A 84 -11.88 -3.29 6.03
CA ILE A 84 -12.81 -4.33 6.47
C ILE A 84 -14.15 -4.03 5.80
N PHE A 85 -14.73 -5.03 5.14
CA PHE A 85 -16.04 -4.87 4.50
C PHE A 85 -17.12 -4.78 5.58
N VAL A 86 -17.65 -3.57 5.77
CA VAL A 86 -18.76 -3.28 6.69
C VAL A 86 -19.80 -2.38 5.99
N PRO A 87 -21.04 -2.28 6.50
CA PRO A 87 -22.00 -1.29 6.00
C PRO A 87 -21.46 0.15 6.13
N ASN A 88 -21.95 1.05 5.28
CA ASN A 88 -21.68 2.50 5.35
C ASN A 88 -20.20 2.89 5.22
N ILE A 89 -19.41 2.18 4.41
CA ILE A 89 -18.05 2.60 4.04
C ILE A 89 -18.06 4.04 3.53
N THR A 90 -17.18 4.87 4.09
CA THR A 90 -16.98 6.26 3.63
C THR A 90 -16.44 6.27 2.21
N GLU A 91 -16.82 7.27 1.40
CA GLU A 91 -16.30 7.42 0.04
C GLU A 91 -14.76 7.52 0.05
N LEU A 92 -14.11 6.71 -0.78
CA LEU A 92 -12.65 6.56 -0.81
C LEU A 92 -12.00 7.62 -1.73
N LEU A 93 -12.31 8.90 -1.48
CA LEU A 93 -11.97 10.02 -2.36
C LEU A 93 -10.46 10.15 -2.63
N ASP A 94 -9.62 9.99 -1.60
CA ASP A 94 -8.16 10.16 -1.71
C ASP A 94 -7.46 9.06 -2.51
N THR A 95 -8.16 7.94 -2.76
CA THR A 95 -7.71 6.81 -3.57
C THR A 95 -8.54 6.62 -4.84
N SER A 96 -9.43 7.56 -5.14
CA SER A 96 -10.26 7.54 -6.34
C SER A 96 -9.72 8.50 -7.39
N SER A 97 -9.62 8.04 -8.63
CA SER A 97 -9.26 8.94 -9.73
C SER A 97 -10.31 10.05 -9.89
N PRO A 98 -9.90 11.28 -10.21
CA PRO A 98 -10.84 12.36 -10.46
C PRO A 98 -11.77 12.03 -11.62
N THR A 99 -13.04 12.41 -11.47
CA THR A 99 -14.07 12.26 -12.51
C THR A 99 -14.25 13.59 -13.24
N PHE A 100 -14.19 13.56 -14.57
CA PHE A 100 -14.31 14.78 -15.41
C PHE A 100 -15.72 14.99 -15.97
N GLY A 101 -16.72 14.23 -15.52
CA GLY A 101 -18.12 14.41 -15.93
C GLY A 101 -18.29 14.32 -17.45
N GLN A 102 -18.96 15.30 -18.05
CA GLN A 102 -19.10 15.45 -19.51
C GLN A 102 -17.84 15.99 -20.19
N GLU A 103 -16.94 16.59 -19.40
CA GLU A 103 -15.67 17.13 -19.90
C GLU A 103 -14.61 16.05 -20.12
N ASP A 104 -14.91 14.79 -19.76
CA ASP A 104 -13.99 13.68 -19.93
C ASP A 104 -13.63 13.49 -21.43
N PRO A 105 -12.33 13.47 -21.79
CA PRO A 105 -11.88 13.29 -23.16
C PRO A 105 -12.42 12.03 -23.85
N VAL A 106 -12.82 11.00 -23.09
CA VAL A 106 -13.42 9.78 -23.65
C VAL A 106 -14.84 10.01 -24.15
N LYS A 107 -15.54 11.02 -23.59
CA LYS A 107 -16.93 11.38 -23.91
C LYS A 107 -17.03 12.46 -24.99
N LYS A 108 -15.99 13.28 -25.18
CA LYS A 108 -15.95 14.31 -26.23
C LYS A 108 -15.64 13.72 -27.62
N LYS A 109 -16.12 14.38 -28.67
CA LYS A 109 -15.77 14.09 -30.07
C LYS A 109 -15.09 15.31 -30.69
N PRO A 110 -13.91 15.17 -31.34
CA PRO A 110 -13.08 13.95 -31.39
C PRO A 110 -12.57 13.52 -30.00
N ARG A 111 -12.34 12.21 -29.81
CA ARG A 111 -11.91 11.65 -28.52
C ARG A 111 -10.45 11.98 -28.20
N PHE A 112 -10.12 12.02 -26.91
CA PHE A 112 -8.74 12.11 -26.37
C PHE A 112 -7.93 13.33 -26.87
N GLN A 113 -8.59 14.45 -27.13
CA GLN A 113 -7.91 15.70 -27.53
C GLN A 113 -7.03 16.28 -26.41
N ASN A 114 -7.35 15.97 -25.16
CA ASN A 114 -6.55 16.29 -23.99
C ASN A 114 -6.34 15.04 -23.13
N LYS A 115 -5.28 15.06 -22.31
CA LYS A 115 -4.93 14.01 -21.35
C LYS A 115 -4.95 14.61 -19.94
N PRO A 116 -6.12 14.64 -19.27
CA PRO A 116 -6.21 15.18 -17.93
C PRO A 116 -5.43 14.28 -16.97
N ASP A 117 -4.93 14.88 -15.88
CA ASP A 117 -4.28 14.13 -14.81
C ASP A 117 -5.31 13.27 -14.07
N ARG A 118 -5.16 11.96 -14.15
CA ARG A 118 -6.07 10.97 -13.52
C ARG A 118 -5.51 10.39 -12.22
N ARG A 119 -4.36 10.88 -11.75
CA ARG A 119 -3.77 10.44 -10.47
C ARG A 119 -4.68 10.88 -9.33
N HIS A 120 -5.01 9.94 -8.44
CA HIS A 120 -5.76 10.25 -7.23
C HIS A 120 -4.87 11.03 -6.23
N PRO A 121 -5.45 11.73 -5.25
CA PRO A 121 -4.69 12.57 -4.30
C PRO A 121 -3.51 11.87 -3.64
N LEU A 122 -3.72 10.66 -3.09
CA LEU A 122 -2.65 9.89 -2.46
C LEU A 122 -1.49 9.58 -3.44
N TYR A 123 -1.77 9.21 -4.68
CA TYR A 123 -0.73 8.85 -5.66
C TYR A 123 0.18 10.05 -5.97
N ARG A 124 -0.40 11.25 -6.12
CA ARG A 124 0.40 12.46 -6.39
C ARG A 124 1.35 12.76 -5.23
N LYS A 125 0.87 12.67 -4.00
CA LYS A 125 1.69 12.85 -2.80
C LYS A 125 2.76 11.77 -2.66
N HIS A 126 2.43 10.54 -3.04
CA HIS A 126 3.38 9.44 -3.07
C HIS A 126 4.51 9.69 -4.08
N GLU A 127 4.23 10.21 -5.28
CA GLU A 127 5.29 10.56 -6.24
C GLU A 127 6.24 11.62 -5.69
N GLU A 128 5.70 12.69 -5.08
CA GLU A 128 6.52 13.72 -4.42
C GLU A 128 7.36 13.12 -3.27
N ALA A 129 6.77 12.21 -2.49
CA ALA A 129 7.45 11.52 -1.40
C ALA A 129 8.58 10.61 -1.89
N VAL A 130 8.37 9.88 -2.99
CA VAL A 130 9.38 9.04 -3.64
C VAL A 130 10.56 9.90 -4.11
N GLU A 131 10.30 11.03 -4.76
CA GLU A 131 11.35 11.98 -5.16
C GLU A 131 12.14 12.49 -3.94
N MET A 132 11.47 12.82 -2.84
CA MET A 132 12.11 13.23 -1.58
C MET A 132 12.97 12.11 -0.97
N ILE A 133 12.48 10.87 -0.96
CA ILE A 133 13.22 9.71 -0.44
C ILE A 133 14.51 9.48 -1.22
N ILE A 134 14.46 9.63 -2.55
CA ILE A 134 15.61 9.44 -3.43
C ILE A 134 16.61 10.60 -3.30
N SER A 135 16.12 11.83 -3.28
CA SER A 135 16.97 13.04 -3.31
C SER A 135 17.57 13.41 -1.96
N ASN A 136 16.93 13.06 -0.84
CA ASN A 136 17.40 13.37 0.50
C ASN A 136 17.36 12.14 1.42
N LYS A 137 18.53 11.50 1.60
CA LYS A 137 18.66 10.26 2.37
C LYS A 137 18.20 10.39 3.83
N GLU A 138 18.43 11.53 4.48
CA GLU A 138 18.06 11.71 5.89
C GLU A 138 16.54 11.86 6.05
N ARG A 139 15.92 12.75 5.27
CA ARG A 139 14.46 12.93 5.26
C ARG A 139 13.75 11.68 4.77
N GLY A 140 14.29 11.03 3.74
CA GLY A 140 13.78 9.75 3.23
C GLY A 140 13.78 8.67 4.31
N ARG A 141 14.88 8.49 5.03
CA ARG A 141 14.96 7.53 6.15
C ARG A 141 13.94 7.86 7.25
N LYS A 142 13.80 9.14 7.61
CA LYS A 142 12.83 9.58 8.62
C LYS A 142 11.39 9.25 8.18
N MET A 143 11.04 9.59 6.94
CA MET A 143 9.72 9.32 6.38
C MET A 143 9.39 7.83 6.33
N LEU A 144 10.35 6.99 5.89
CA LEU A 144 10.20 5.53 5.89
C LEU A 144 9.98 4.96 7.30
N GLU A 145 10.70 5.48 8.30
CA GLU A 145 10.54 5.07 9.70
C GLU A 145 9.15 5.45 10.25
N GLU A 146 8.68 6.67 9.99
CA GLU A 146 7.34 7.12 10.40
C GLU A 146 6.23 6.26 9.77
N MET A 147 6.37 5.91 8.48
CA MET A 147 5.47 4.97 7.83
C MET A 147 5.49 3.58 8.49
N LYS A 148 6.67 3.08 8.86
CA LYS A 148 6.82 1.79 9.55
C LYS A 148 6.20 1.79 10.95
N ILE A 149 6.30 2.91 11.67
CA ILE A 149 5.63 3.08 12.96
C ILE A 149 4.11 3.05 12.78
N LEU A 150 3.57 3.78 11.80
CA LEU A 150 2.15 3.79 11.47
C LEU A 150 1.64 2.38 11.15
N GLU A 151 2.38 1.59 10.37
CA GLU A 151 2.04 0.20 10.07
C GLU A 151 2.02 -0.70 11.31
N LYS A 152 2.96 -0.53 12.24
CA LYS A 152 3.00 -1.31 13.49
C LYS A 152 1.82 -1.00 14.40
N GLU A 153 1.43 0.27 14.52
CA GLU A 153 0.24 0.68 15.28
C GLU A 153 -1.02 0.07 14.68
N MET A 154 -1.12 0.11 13.36
CA MET A 154 -2.21 -0.47 12.59
C MET A 154 -2.33 -1.98 12.75
N LEU A 155 -1.21 -2.71 12.66
CA LEU A 155 -1.20 -4.16 12.86
C LEU A 155 -1.68 -4.54 14.27
N LYS A 156 -1.24 -3.80 15.30
CA LYS A 156 -1.72 -4.00 16.68
C LYS A 156 -3.21 -3.74 16.83
N GLU A 157 -3.74 -2.70 16.19
CA GLU A 157 -5.18 -2.42 16.18
C GLU A 157 -5.95 -3.59 15.55
N MET A 158 -5.49 -4.12 14.42
CA MET A 158 -6.14 -5.23 13.72
C MET A 158 -6.00 -6.58 14.46
N GLU A 159 -4.87 -6.82 15.12
CA GLU A 159 -4.71 -7.99 16.00
C GLU A 159 -5.68 -7.93 17.18
N SER A 160 -5.88 -6.75 17.79
CA SER A 160 -6.84 -6.55 18.86
C SER A 160 -8.28 -6.84 18.41
N VAL A 161 -8.67 -6.42 17.20
CA VAL A 161 -9.98 -6.74 16.60
C VAL A 161 -10.18 -8.27 16.51
N LEU A 162 -9.16 -8.99 16.04
CA LEU A 162 -9.22 -10.45 15.89
C LEU A 162 -9.24 -11.19 17.24
N GLN A 163 -8.49 -10.71 18.24
CA GLN A 163 -8.41 -11.33 19.56
C GLN A 163 -9.66 -11.08 20.40
N ASN A 164 -10.16 -9.85 20.41
CA ASN A 164 -11.28 -9.44 21.26
C ASN A 164 -12.65 -9.74 20.62
N LYS A 165 -12.67 -10.20 19.36
CA LYS A 165 -13.90 -10.42 18.56
C LYS A 165 -14.85 -9.24 18.55
N ASN A 166 -14.29 -8.04 18.68
CA ASN A 166 -15.06 -6.81 18.76
C ASN A 166 -14.60 -5.88 17.63
N LEU A 167 -15.52 -5.62 16.71
CA LEU A 167 -15.32 -4.68 15.62
C LEU A 167 -16.30 -3.53 15.82
N ASP A 168 -15.77 -2.35 16.12
CA ASP A 168 -16.55 -1.13 15.96
C ASP A 168 -16.75 -0.87 14.46
N VAL A 169 -17.98 -1.03 13.99
CA VAL A 169 -18.35 -0.86 12.58
C VAL A 169 -18.10 0.58 12.09
N ASN A 170 -18.32 1.59 12.93
CA ASN A 170 -18.10 2.99 12.55
C ASN A 170 -16.60 3.28 12.42
N ARG A 171 -15.81 2.74 13.35
CA ARG A 171 -14.35 2.75 13.25
C ARG A 171 -13.91 2.08 11.95
N ALA A 172 -14.37 0.86 11.71
CA ALA A 172 -14.04 0.06 10.53
C ALA A 172 -14.35 0.75 9.20
N ALA A 173 -15.50 1.44 9.12
CA ALA A 173 -15.94 2.16 7.93
C ALA A 173 -15.03 3.33 7.52
N SER A 174 -14.25 3.87 8.47
CA SER A 174 -13.35 5.02 8.26
C SER A 174 -11.86 4.67 8.35
N LEU A 175 -11.50 3.45 8.79
CA LEU A 175 -10.11 3.01 8.98
C LEU A 175 -9.25 3.29 7.76
N PHE A 176 -9.67 2.80 6.59
CA PHE A 176 -8.87 2.91 5.38
C PHE A 176 -8.58 4.38 5.03
N SER A 177 -9.61 5.21 4.97
CA SER A 177 -9.50 6.65 4.68
C SER A 177 -8.64 7.37 5.72
N GLN A 178 -8.72 6.98 6.99
CA GLN A 178 -7.87 7.56 8.03
C GLN A 178 -6.39 7.20 7.81
N TYR A 179 -6.06 5.94 7.52
CA TYR A 179 -4.67 5.54 7.27
C TYR A 179 -4.11 6.14 5.98
N VAL A 180 -4.94 6.34 4.95
CA VAL A 180 -4.57 7.13 3.75
C VAL A 180 -4.21 8.56 4.15
N ASN A 181 -5.05 9.22 4.95
CA ASN A 181 -4.79 10.57 5.43
C ASN A 181 -3.54 10.67 6.31
N ASN A 182 -3.30 9.68 7.17
CA ASN A 182 -2.10 9.65 8.02
C ASN A 182 -0.82 9.49 7.17
N GLU A 183 -0.83 8.63 6.15
CA GLU A 183 0.30 8.50 5.23
C GLU A 183 0.55 9.79 4.45
N MET A 184 -0.50 10.44 3.91
CA MET A 184 -0.34 11.73 3.23
C MET A 184 0.25 12.81 4.15
N LYS A 185 -0.13 12.84 5.43
CA LYS A 185 0.46 13.76 6.42
C LYS A 185 1.93 13.49 6.68
N ILE A 186 2.35 12.21 6.71
CA ILE A 186 3.77 11.83 6.82
C ILE A 186 4.54 12.35 5.61
N TYR A 187 4.00 12.18 4.39
CA TYR A 187 4.60 12.73 3.17
C TYR A 187 4.76 14.25 3.27
N GLU A 188 3.68 14.97 3.53
CA GLU A 188 3.68 16.44 3.60
C GLU A 188 4.64 16.97 4.66
N SER A 189 4.65 16.39 5.87
CA SER A 189 5.51 16.85 6.95
C SER A 189 7.00 16.74 6.61
N ASN A 190 7.39 15.72 5.86
CA ASN A 190 8.79 15.51 5.47
C ASN A 190 9.17 16.24 4.16
N ILE A 191 8.18 16.64 3.34
CA ILE A 191 8.39 17.46 2.15
C ILE A 191 8.46 18.95 2.52
N SER A 192 7.51 19.46 3.31
CA SER A 192 7.32 20.89 3.59
C SER A 192 8.16 21.45 4.75
N SER A 193 8.93 20.62 5.45
CA SER A 193 9.87 21.11 6.47
C SER A 193 10.97 21.95 5.82
N PHE A 194 10.86 23.28 5.89
CA PHE A 194 11.91 24.26 5.57
C PHE A 194 12.37 24.96 6.84
#